data_AF-A0AA89BGF0-F1
#
_entry.id   AF-A0AA89BGF0-F1
#
_cell.length_a   1.000
_cell.length_b   1.000
_cell.length_c   1.000
_cell.angle_alpha   90.00
_cell.angle_beta   90.00
_cell.angle_gamma   90.00
#
_symmetry.space_group_name_H-M   'P 1'
#
loop_
_entity.id
_entity.type
_entity.pdbx_description
1 polymer ?
#
loop_
_entity_poly.entity_id
_entity_poly.type
_entity_poly.pdbx_seq_one_letter_code
_entity_poly.pdbx_strand_id
1 'polypeptide(L)'
;MTVPLPRYMALVTCGDYPESMKEFARSRLPKFTKEQSNMLKGSIYFLGLNYYTANYVSDGLEVNNGLLSYNTDPQVTYSTERNGVPIGPTSASNWLYIYSEGLYKLLGHIKKTYNDPLIYITKNGVDEANDVKLTLSEARIDTTRLSDGVNVKGYFIWSLLDNFE
;
A
#
# COMPACT_ATOMS: atom_id res chain seq x y z
N MET A 1 -2.22 -7.10 -5.35
CA MET A 1 -1.96 -6.65 -3.97
C MET A 1 -0.48 -6.32 -3.86
N THR A 2 -0.11 -5.13 -3.40
CA THR A 2 1.29 -4.73 -3.30
C THR A 2 2.00 -5.52 -2.20
N VAL A 3 3.24 -5.94 -2.49
CA VAL A 3 4.08 -6.82 -1.65
C VAL A 3 4.28 -6.40 -0.18
N PRO A 4 4.35 -5.11 0.22
CA PRO A 4 4.75 -4.78 1.59
C PRO A 4 3.66 -5.02 2.65
N LEU A 5 2.38 -4.88 2.34
CA LEU A 5 1.34 -4.94 3.39
C LEU A 5 1.20 -6.35 4.00
N PRO A 6 1.02 -7.43 3.21
CA PRO A 6 0.88 -8.76 3.79
C PRO A 6 2.13 -9.19 4.56
N ARG A 7 3.32 -8.73 4.13
CA ARG A 7 4.59 -9.00 4.83
C ARG A 7 4.52 -8.57 6.29
N TYR A 8 4.14 -7.32 6.57
CA TYR A 8 4.15 -6.81 7.94
C TYR A 8 2.88 -7.20 8.71
N MET A 9 1.73 -7.21 8.04
CA MET A 9 0.47 -7.58 8.69
C MET A 9 0.49 -9.03 9.18
N ALA A 10 0.99 -9.98 8.39
CA ALA A 10 1.09 -11.38 8.83
C ALA A 10 1.98 -11.56 10.07
N LEU A 11 3.06 -10.77 10.21
CA LEU A 11 3.91 -10.82 11.40
C LEU A 11 3.14 -10.42 12.64
N VAL A 12 2.41 -9.31 12.58
CA VAL A 12 1.69 -8.79 13.75
C VAL A 12 0.38 -9.52 14.02
N THR A 13 -0.20 -10.24 13.06
CA THR A 13 -1.44 -11.03 13.28
C THR A 13 -1.16 -12.50 13.58
N CYS A 14 -0.15 -13.08 12.93
CA CYS A 14 0.13 -14.52 12.96
C CYS A 14 1.49 -14.88 13.56
N GLY A 15 2.42 -13.92 13.67
CA GLY A 15 3.76 -14.15 14.20
C GLY A 15 4.74 -14.75 13.18
N ASP A 16 4.39 -14.79 11.89
CA ASP A 16 5.22 -15.37 10.84
C ASP A 16 4.93 -14.73 9.47
N TYR A 17 5.81 -14.93 8.49
CA TYR A 17 5.64 -14.41 7.13
C TYR A 17 4.48 -15.09 6.38
N PRO A 18 3.92 -14.46 5.33
CA PRO A 18 3.02 -15.11 4.40
C PRO A 18 3.66 -16.34 3.72
N GLU A 19 2.88 -17.38 3.43
CA GLU A 19 3.39 -18.61 2.80
C GLU A 19 4.04 -18.33 1.43
N SER A 20 3.44 -17.46 0.61
CA SER A 20 4.03 -17.07 -0.68
C SER A 20 5.44 -16.48 -0.53
N MET A 21 5.69 -15.70 0.52
CA MET A 21 7.04 -15.18 0.78
C MET A 21 8.01 -16.29 1.16
N LYS A 22 7.60 -17.27 1.97
CA LYS A 22 8.46 -18.40 2.34
C LYS A 22 8.82 -19.24 1.11
N GLU A 23 7.85 -19.44 0.21
CA GLU A 23 8.02 -20.20 -1.02
C GLU A 23 9.00 -19.54 -2.02
N PHE A 24 8.87 -18.23 -2.23
CA PHE A 24 9.67 -17.52 -3.23
C PHE A 24 11.01 -16.99 -2.69
N ALA A 25 11.04 -16.43 -1.47
CA ALA A 25 12.27 -15.92 -0.88
C ALA A 25 13.16 -17.03 -0.28
N ARG A 26 12.56 -18.15 0.12
CA ARG A 26 13.25 -19.36 0.60
C ARG A 26 14.28 -19.04 1.69
N SER A 27 15.53 -19.47 1.50
CA SER A 27 16.63 -19.30 2.45
C SER A 27 17.05 -17.84 2.67
N ARG A 28 16.66 -16.90 1.80
CA ARG A 28 16.93 -15.47 1.99
C ARG A 28 15.99 -14.84 3.01
N LEU A 29 14.88 -15.50 3.35
CA LEU A 29 13.94 -15.02 4.35
C LEU A 29 14.39 -15.50 5.75
N PRO A 30 14.70 -14.59 6.68
CA PRO A 30 15.05 -14.97 8.05
C PRO A 30 13.90 -15.71 8.72
N LYS A 31 14.23 -16.60 9.65
CA LYS A 31 13.24 -17.34 10.45
C LYS A 31 13.17 -16.76 11.86
N PHE A 32 11.96 -16.64 12.39
CA PHE A 32 11.76 -16.26 13.79
C PHE A 32 11.86 -17.48 14.71
N THR A 33 12.44 -17.28 15.89
CA THR A 33 12.26 -18.25 16.98
C THR A 33 10.82 -18.20 17.49
N LYS A 34 10.43 -19.19 18.29
CA LYS A 34 9.08 -19.23 18.89
C LYS A 34 8.83 -18.02 19.80
N GLU A 35 9.86 -17.61 20.53
CA GLU A 35 9.82 -16.45 21.42
C GLU A 35 9.60 -15.16 20.61
N GLN A 36 10.35 -14.97 19.53
CA GLN A 36 10.20 -13.81 18.64
C GLN A 36 8.83 -13.78 17.96
N SER A 37 8.35 -14.93 17.48
CA SER A 37 7.02 -15.07 16.86
C SER A 37 5.91 -14.65 17.83
N ASN A 38 6.00 -15.11 19.09
CA ASN A 38 5.06 -14.73 20.15
C ASN A 38 5.15 -13.24 20.51
N MET A 39 6.33 -12.63 20.46
CA MET A 39 6.50 -11.20 20.69
C MET A 39 5.86 -10.34 19.59
N LEU A 40 5.86 -10.82 18.34
CA LEU A 40 5.30 -10.08 17.20
C LEU A 40 3.78 -10.17 17.16
N LYS A 41 3.21 -11.34 17.48
CA LYS A 41 1.77 -11.57 17.39
C LYS A 41 1.00 -10.69 18.37
N GLY A 42 0.08 -9.88 17.86
CA GLY A 42 -0.72 -8.93 18.63
C GLY A 42 0.05 -7.71 19.12
N SER A 43 1.24 -7.42 18.58
CA SER A 43 2.12 -6.33 19.04
C SER A 43 1.69 -4.92 18.64
N ILE A 44 0.51 -4.75 18.02
CA ILE A 44 -0.01 -3.44 17.61
C ILE A 44 -1.35 -3.14 18.26
N TYR A 45 -1.54 -1.86 18.62
CA TYR A 45 -2.82 -1.34 19.09
C TYR A 45 -3.65 -0.71 17.96
N PHE A 46 -2.98 -0.25 16.90
CA PHE A 46 -3.60 0.29 15.69
C PHE A 46 -2.66 0.11 14.49
N LEU A 47 -3.22 0.21 13.29
CA LEU A 47 -2.53 0.22 12.02
C LEU A 47 -2.50 1.63 11.44
N GLY A 48 -1.30 2.20 11.29
CA GLY A 48 -1.08 3.38 10.45
C GLY A 48 -1.00 2.98 8.98
N LEU A 49 -1.89 3.51 8.14
CA LEU A 49 -1.96 3.19 6.72
C LEU A 49 -1.62 4.40 5.87
N ASN A 50 -0.63 4.26 5.01
CA ASN A 50 -0.34 5.21 3.95
C ASN A 50 -0.91 4.68 2.63
N TYR A 51 -1.70 5.49 1.95
CA TYR A 51 -2.27 5.14 0.65
C TYR A 51 -2.12 6.30 -0.32
N TYR A 52 -1.84 6.00 -1.58
CA TYR A 52 -1.56 7.02 -2.60
C TYR A 52 -2.09 6.59 -3.97
N THR A 53 -1.77 5.38 -4.40
CA THR A 53 -2.10 4.86 -5.74
C THR A 53 -2.44 3.37 -5.68
N ALA A 54 -2.88 2.84 -6.82
CA ALA A 54 -3.03 1.41 -7.05
C ALA A 54 -2.36 1.02 -8.37
N ASN A 55 -2.06 -0.27 -8.51
CA ASN A 55 -1.56 -0.87 -9.75
C ASN A 55 -2.40 -2.09 -10.10
N TYR A 56 -2.55 -2.36 -11.39
CA TYR A 56 -2.89 -3.70 -11.85
C TYR A 56 -1.73 -4.65 -11.59
N VAL A 57 -2.08 -5.90 -11.36
CA VAL A 57 -1.13 -6.98 -11.14
C VAL A 57 -1.57 -8.16 -11.97
N SER A 58 -0.63 -8.78 -12.68
CA SER A 58 -0.80 -10.06 -13.38
C SER A 58 0.33 -10.99 -13.00
N ASP A 59 0.16 -12.28 -13.28
CA ASP A 59 1.24 -13.24 -13.13
C ASP A 59 2.44 -12.83 -13.99
N GLY A 60 3.62 -12.87 -13.39
CA GLY A 60 4.88 -12.58 -14.06
C GLY A 60 5.41 -13.84 -14.72
N LEU A 61 5.94 -13.72 -15.93
CA LEU A 61 6.70 -14.82 -16.53
C LEU A 61 7.98 -15.02 -15.71
N GLU A 62 8.32 -16.27 -15.38
CA GLU A 62 9.62 -16.63 -14.79
C GLU A 62 10.74 -16.34 -15.78
N VAL A 63 11.13 -15.06 -15.91
CA VAL A 63 12.32 -14.64 -16.67
C VAL A 63 13.32 -14.08 -15.68
N ASN A 64 13.69 -14.88 -14.69
CA ASN A 64 14.93 -14.62 -13.97
C ASN A 64 15.93 -15.68 -14.39
N ASN A 65 17.00 -15.25 -15.05
CA ASN A 65 18.19 -16.05 -15.35
C ASN A 65 18.95 -16.44 -14.05
N GLY A 66 18.24 -16.90 -13.01
CA GLY A 66 18.76 -17.19 -11.68
C GLY A 66 18.96 -15.98 -10.75
N LEU A 67 18.70 -14.76 -11.21
CA LEU A 67 18.86 -13.55 -10.39
C LEU A 67 17.66 -13.32 -9.46
N LEU A 68 17.76 -13.85 -8.25
CA LEU A 68 16.80 -13.62 -7.18
C LEU A 68 16.94 -12.21 -6.60
N SER A 69 15.84 -11.48 -6.49
CA SER A 69 15.81 -10.14 -5.89
C SER A 69 14.47 -9.87 -5.22
N TYR A 70 14.42 -8.94 -4.26
CA TYR A 70 13.17 -8.55 -3.61
C TYR A 70 12.06 -8.17 -4.61
N ASN A 71 12.41 -7.52 -5.72
CA ASN A 71 11.45 -7.07 -6.72
C ASN A 71 10.95 -8.21 -7.62
N THR A 72 11.71 -9.30 -7.72
CA THR A 72 11.39 -10.44 -8.58
C THR A 72 10.80 -11.63 -7.83
N ASP A 73 11.02 -11.72 -6.52
CA ASP A 73 10.44 -12.75 -5.64
C ASP A 73 8.91 -12.89 -5.74
N PRO A 74 8.11 -11.82 -5.88
CA PRO A 74 6.66 -11.96 -5.93
C PRO A 74 6.15 -12.68 -7.19
N GLN A 75 6.98 -12.82 -8.23
CA GLN A 75 6.63 -13.39 -9.53
C GLN A 75 5.38 -12.76 -10.16
N VAL A 76 5.24 -11.43 -10.05
CA VAL A 76 4.15 -10.68 -10.67
C VAL A 76 4.68 -9.54 -11.52
N THR A 77 3.88 -9.16 -12.51
CA THR A 77 4.09 -7.93 -13.29
C THR A 77 3.10 -6.87 -12.82
N TYR A 78 3.62 -5.67 -12.56
CA TYR A 78 2.80 -4.50 -12.26
C TYR A 78 2.53 -3.72 -13.55
N SER A 79 1.32 -3.20 -13.68
CA SER A 79 0.94 -2.28 -14.75
C SER A 79 0.06 -1.17 -14.19
N THR A 80 0.21 0.03 -14.71
CA THR A 80 -0.67 1.16 -14.42
C THR A 80 -1.84 1.23 -15.42
N GLU A 81 -1.81 0.39 -16.46
CA GLU A 81 -2.79 0.40 -17.55
C GLU A 81 -3.37 -0.99 -17.82
N ARG A 82 -4.60 -1.01 -18.34
CA ARG A 82 -5.26 -2.20 -18.88
C ARG A 82 -5.89 -1.84 -20.22
N ASN A 83 -5.50 -2.54 -21.29
CA ASN A 83 -5.96 -2.27 -22.67
C ASN A 83 -5.72 -0.82 -23.12
N GLY A 84 -4.58 -0.23 -22.73
CA GLY A 84 -4.22 1.16 -23.04
C GLY A 84 -4.99 2.22 -22.23
N VAL A 85 -5.76 1.81 -21.22
CA VAL A 85 -6.49 2.72 -20.33
C VAL A 85 -5.80 2.72 -18.96
N PRO A 86 -5.32 3.88 -18.47
CA PRO A 86 -4.78 4.02 -17.13
C PRO A 86 -5.79 3.67 -16.04
N ILE A 87 -5.28 3.16 -14.91
CA ILE A 87 -6.09 2.82 -13.73
C ILE A 87 -6.83 4.03 -13.14
N GLY A 88 -6.30 5.23 -13.38
CA GLY A 88 -6.90 6.50 -13.02
C GLY A 88 -6.15 7.69 -13.66
N PRO A 89 -6.60 8.92 -13.42
CA PRO A 89 -5.87 10.12 -13.85
C PRO A 89 -4.46 10.17 -13.25
N THR A 90 -3.51 10.72 -13.99
CA THR A 90 -2.14 10.95 -13.50
C THR A 90 -2.05 12.24 -12.69
N SER A 91 -1.20 12.22 -11.68
CA SER A 91 -0.73 13.41 -10.96
C SER A 91 0.52 14.01 -11.64
N ALA A 92 1.24 14.91 -10.97
CA ALA A 92 2.54 15.39 -11.46
C ALA A 92 3.64 14.32 -11.38
N SER A 93 3.55 13.41 -10.41
CA SER A 93 4.47 12.28 -10.25
C SER A 93 4.06 11.11 -11.15
N ASN A 94 5.02 10.61 -11.94
CA ASN A 94 4.80 9.53 -12.90
C ASN A 94 4.34 8.19 -12.28
N TRP A 95 4.57 7.98 -10.98
CA TRP A 95 4.17 6.78 -10.26
C TRP A 95 2.78 6.91 -9.60
N LEU A 96 2.24 8.12 -9.51
CA LEU A 96 1.05 8.42 -8.71
C LEU A 96 -0.18 8.63 -9.61
N TYR A 97 -1.09 7.66 -9.54
CA TYR A 97 -2.36 7.63 -10.26
C TYR A 97 -3.51 7.75 -9.26
N ILE A 98 -4.46 8.65 -9.54
CA ILE A 98 -5.58 8.97 -8.66
C ILE A 98 -6.61 7.84 -8.74
N TYR A 99 -6.64 6.99 -7.72
CA TYR A 99 -7.58 5.87 -7.63
C TYR A 99 -8.19 5.75 -6.23
N SER A 100 -9.19 6.58 -5.93
CA SER A 100 -9.82 6.67 -4.61
C SER A 100 -10.52 5.37 -4.19
N GLU A 101 -11.14 4.65 -5.13
CA GLU A 101 -11.75 3.34 -4.89
C GLU A 101 -10.77 2.31 -4.32
N GLY A 102 -9.48 2.43 -4.63
CA GLY A 102 -8.48 1.49 -4.15
C GLY A 102 -8.29 1.55 -2.64
N LEU A 103 -8.47 2.72 -2.01
CA LEU A 103 -8.43 2.84 -0.55
C LEU A 103 -9.56 2.03 0.09
N TYR A 104 -10.78 2.12 -0.44
CA TYR A 104 -11.92 1.33 0.03
C TYR A 104 -11.69 -0.17 -0.11
N LYS A 105 -11.20 -0.61 -1.28
CA LYS A 105 -10.91 -2.01 -1.56
C LYS A 105 -9.83 -2.53 -0.62
N LEU A 106 -8.81 -1.71 -0.35
CA LEU A 106 -7.74 -2.02 0.59
C LEU A 106 -8.24 -2.13 2.03
N LEU A 107 -9.03 -1.16 2.49
CA LEU A 107 -9.63 -1.17 3.83
C LEU A 107 -10.56 -2.37 4.02
N GLY A 108 -11.41 -2.68 3.04
CA GLY A 108 -12.27 -3.86 3.05
C GLY A 108 -11.47 -5.17 3.07
N HIS A 109 -10.35 -5.23 2.34
CA HIS A 109 -9.44 -6.38 2.41
C HIS A 109 -8.81 -6.51 3.80
N ILE A 110 -8.28 -5.43 4.37
CA ILE A 110 -7.66 -5.44 5.71
C ILE A 110 -8.67 -5.92 6.75
N LYS A 111 -9.89 -5.39 6.71
CA LYS A 111 -11.00 -5.81 7.57
C LYS A 111 -11.25 -7.31 7.50
N LYS A 112 -11.38 -7.85 6.29
CA LYS A 112 -11.68 -9.27 6.05
C LYS A 112 -10.52 -10.19 6.43
N THR A 113 -9.27 -9.77 6.22
CA THR A 113 -8.09 -10.64 6.33
C THR A 113 -7.38 -10.53 7.68
N TYR A 114 -7.44 -9.37 8.35
CA TYR A 114 -6.66 -9.09 9.56
C TYR A 114 -7.53 -8.71 10.77
N ASN A 115 -8.79 -9.16 10.79
CA ASN A 115 -9.71 -9.02 11.93
C ASN A 115 -10.06 -7.55 12.28
N ASP A 116 -10.32 -6.72 11.27
CA ASP A 116 -10.80 -5.33 11.40
C ASP A 116 -10.05 -4.49 12.46
N PRO A 117 -8.71 -4.35 12.35
CA PRO A 117 -7.93 -3.61 13.33
C PRO A 117 -8.34 -2.14 13.37
N LEU A 118 -7.99 -1.45 14.46
CA LEU A 118 -8.12 0.01 14.52
C LEU A 118 -7.19 0.66 13.50
N ILE A 119 -7.70 1.51 12.60
CA ILE A 119 -6.92 2.10 11.51
C ILE A 119 -6.86 3.63 11.64
N TYR A 120 -5.69 4.19 11.36
CA TYR A 120 -5.51 5.60 11.05
C TYR A 120 -4.92 5.72 9.64
N ILE A 121 -5.54 6.50 8.76
CA ILE A 121 -4.91 6.85 7.49
C ILE A 121 -3.87 7.91 7.79
N THR A 122 -2.61 7.52 7.88
CA THR A 122 -1.51 8.37 8.36
C THR A 122 -0.92 9.23 7.26
N LYS A 123 -1.09 8.84 5.99
CA LYS A 123 -0.77 9.67 4.83
C LYS A 123 -1.69 9.32 3.66
N ASN A 124 -2.32 10.33 3.07
CA ASN A 124 -2.89 10.27 1.72
C ASN A 124 -2.89 11.66 1.11
N GLY A 125 -2.51 11.75 -0.16
CA GLY A 125 -2.30 13.01 -0.86
C GLY A 125 -2.06 12.79 -2.34
N VAL A 126 -2.02 13.91 -3.06
CA VAL A 126 -1.71 13.98 -4.49
C VAL A 126 -0.81 15.18 -4.71
N ASP A 127 0.19 15.05 -5.59
CA ASP A 127 1.00 16.16 -6.04
C ASP A 127 0.44 16.75 -7.34
N GLU A 128 0.52 18.07 -7.47
CA GLU A 128 0.03 18.80 -8.63
C GLU A 128 1.19 19.40 -9.41
N ALA A 129 0.98 19.58 -10.72
CA ALA A 129 1.96 20.26 -11.53
C ALA A 129 2.01 21.73 -11.09
N ASN A 130 3.21 22.30 -11.03
CA ASN A 130 3.36 23.69 -10.59
C ASN A 130 2.57 24.64 -11.51
N ASP A 131 1.52 25.24 -10.98
CA ASP A 131 0.73 26.28 -11.66
C ASP A 131 0.77 27.58 -10.85
N VAL A 132 1.55 28.54 -11.35
CA VAL A 132 1.74 29.86 -10.73
C VAL A 132 0.48 30.73 -10.72
N LYS A 133 -0.60 30.28 -11.37
CA LYS A 133 -1.88 31.00 -11.44
C LYS A 133 -2.90 30.53 -10.41
N LEU A 134 -2.71 29.34 -9.83
CA LEU A 134 -3.62 28.82 -8.81
C LEU A 134 -3.52 29.64 -7.53
N THR A 135 -4.67 30.08 -7.02
CA THR A 135 -4.72 30.66 -5.68
C THR A 135 -4.64 29.57 -4.62
N LEU A 136 -4.16 29.93 -3.42
CA LEU A 136 -4.12 29.02 -2.28
C LEU A 136 -5.51 28.46 -1.91
N SER A 137 -6.58 29.22 -2.16
CA SER A 137 -7.95 28.75 -1.93
C SER A 137 -8.39 27.68 -2.92
N GLU A 138 -7.96 27.79 -4.18
CA GLU A 138 -8.30 26.81 -5.23
C GLU A 138 -7.51 25.52 -5.03
N ALA A 139 -6.22 25.62 -4.71
CA ALA A 139 -5.34 24.47 -4.43
C ALA A 139 -5.74 23.65 -3.19
N ARG A 140 -6.65 24.14 -2.34
CA ARG A 140 -7.09 23.47 -1.10
C ARG A 140 -8.34 22.61 -1.26
N ILE A 141 -8.99 22.62 -2.42
CA ILE A 141 -10.25 21.89 -2.63
C ILE A 141 -9.93 20.41 -2.89
N ASP A 142 -10.23 19.55 -1.91
CA ASP A 142 -10.16 18.10 -2.07
C ASP A 142 -11.55 17.48 -2.06
N THR A 143 -12.00 16.98 -3.21
CA THR A 143 -13.32 16.36 -3.38
C THR A 143 -13.29 14.84 -3.37
N THR A 144 -12.13 14.21 -3.13
CA THR A 144 -11.91 12.78 -3.43
C THR A 144 -11.84 11.87 -2.22
N ARG A 145 -12.03 12.42 -1.02
CA ARG A 145 -11.84 11.72 0.26
C ARG A 145 -13.16 11.30 0.88
N LEU A 146 -13.46 10.01 0.80
CA LEU A 146 -14.55 9.40 1.56
C LEU A 146 -14.06 8.05 2.08
N SER A 147 -14.50 7.67 3.29
CA SER A 147 -14.36 6.29 3.81
C SER A 147 -15.52 5.99 4.74
N ASP A 148 -16.54 5.30 4.24
CA ASP A 148 -17.65 4.78 5.05
C ASP A 148 -17.43 3.29 5.35
N GLY A 149 -17.75 2.85 6.57
CA GLY A 149 -17.95 1.43 6.91
C GLY A 149 -16.75 0.62 7.42
N VAL A 150 -15.57 1.23 7.63
CA VAL A 150 -14.37 0.56 8.19
C VAL A 150 -13.92 1.23 9.48
N ASN A 151 -13.24 0.50 10.38
CA ASN A 151 -12.80 0.98 11.70
C ASN A 151 -11.64 2.00 11.64
N VAL A 152 -11.86 3.08 10.89
CA VAL A 152 -10.94 4.21 10.72
C VAL A 152 -11.27 5.26 11.78
N LYS A 153 -10.26 5.70 12.54
CA LYS A 153 -10.42 6.70 13.61
C LYS A 153 -9.84 8.06 13.29
N GLY A 154 -9.01 8.16 12.27
CA GLY A 154 -8.45 9.42 11.85
C GLY A 154 -7.87 9.34 10.45
N TYR A 155 -7.77 10.51 9.84
CA TYR A 155 -7.32 10.70 8.49
C TYR A 155 -6.38 11.90 8.44
N PHE A 156 -5.14 11.67 8.01
CA PHE A 156 -4.06 12.65 7.98
C PHE A 156 -3.58 12.82 6.53
N ILE A 157 -3.64 14.07 6.08
CA ILE A 157 -3.27 14.44 4.72
C ILE A 157 -1.75 14.46 4.59
N TRP A 158 -1.23 14.00 3.46
CA TRP A 158 0.14 14.28 3.06
C TRP A 158 0.12 15.32 1.94
N SER A 159 0.59 16.54 2.14
CA SER A 159 1.23 17.09 3.34
C SER A 159 0.52 18.35 3.82
N LEU A 160 0.87 18.81 5.02
CA LEU A 160 0.41 20.10 5.52
C LEU A 160 1.01 21.26 4.71
N LEU A 161 2.25 21.11 4.26
CA LEU A 161 3.04 22.08 3.53
C LEU A 161 3.84 21.37 2.45
N ASP A 162 4.08 22.06 1.34
CA ASP A 162 5.13 21.69 0.38
C ASP A 162 6.44 21.50 1.13
N ASN A 163 7.14 20.43 0.77
CA ASN A 163 8.38 20.04 1.44
C ASN A 163 9.33 19.36 0.44
N PHE A 164 10.46 18.88 0.95
CA PHE A 164 11.41 18.12 0.17
C PHE A 164 10.96 16.65 0.12
N GLU A 165 10.56 16.20 -1.08
CA GLU A 165 10.14 14.82 -1.37
C GLU A 165 11.34 13.95 -1.81
#